data_AF-Q3BW04-F1
#
_entry.id   AF-Q3BW04-F1
#
_cell.length_a   1.000
_cell.length_b   1.000
_cell.length_c   1.000
_cell.angle_alpha   90.00
_cell.angle_beta   90.00
_cell.angle_gamma   90.00
#
_symmetry.space_group_name_H-M   'P 1'
#
loop_
_entity.id
_entity.type
_entity.pdbx_description
1 polymer ?
#
loop_
_entity_poly.entity_id
_entity_poly.type
_entity_poly.pdbx_seq_one_letter_code
_entity_poly.pdbx_strand_id
1 'polypeptide(L)'
;MRRMLVRPARWTHAPAPLLSSSWSYEHPLVILGCTPCTPSAEVVMSYIDGFVLAVPTANKEAFIAHARMGDAVIMEYGALRVVECWGDDVQPGQWTDFYRAVDATAEETVVFSWIEWPDKATRDEGMRKMMEDPRMDPSVNPMPFDGKRMVYGGFVPIVALGQSA
;
A
#
# COMPACT_ATOMS: atom_id res chain seq x y z
N MET A 1 47.46 -27.28 13.48
CA MET A 1 46.83 -28.06 14.57
C MET A 1 46.95 -27.30 15.89
N ARG A 2 45.91 -26.59 16.34
CA ARG A 2 45.72 -26.20 17.76
C ARG A 2 44.21 -26.09 18.03
N ARG A 3 43.63 -27.17 18.57
CA ARG A 3 42.25 -27.19 19.10
C ARG A 3 42.25 -26.44 20.43
N MET A 4 41.49 -25.35 20.53
CA MET A 4 41.13 -24.74 21.81
C MET A 4 40.15 -25.67 22.54
N LEU A 5 40.56 -26.12 23.73
CA LEU A 5 39.71 -26.83 24.69
C LEU A 5 39.04 -25.79 25.59
N VAL A 6 37.74 -25.58 25.39
CA VAL A 6 36.90 -24.81 26.31
C VAL A 6 36.40 -25.76 27.40
N ARG A 7 36.72 -25.44 28.67
CA ARG A 7 36.24 -26.16 29.87
C ARG A 7 34.81 -25.71 30.21
N PRO A 8 33.87 -26.61 30.58
CA PRO A 8 32.56 -26.20 31.06
C PRO A 8 32.61 -25.88 32.57
N ALA A 9 32.04 -24.74 32.96
CA ALA A 9 31.82 -24.37 34.35
C ALA A 9 30.65 -25.19 34.92
N ARG A 10 30.94 -25.91 36.00
CA ARG A 10 30.03 -26.77 36.75
C ARG A 10 29.29 -25.90 37.78
N TRP A 11 27.98 -25.74 37.62
CA TRP A 11 27.13 -25.04 38.59
C TRP A 11 26.78 -26.00 39.73
N THR A 12 27.16 -25.61 40.95
CA THR A 12 26.83 -26.31 42.19
C THR A 12 25.49 -25.82 42.73
N HIS A 13 24.56 -26.74 42.97
CA HIS A 13 23.33 -26.52 43.72
C HIS A 13 23.61 -26.32 45.22
N ALA A 14 22.91 -25.39 45.85
CA ALA A 14 22.64 -25.39 47.29
C ALA A 14 21.32 -24.62 47.60
N PRO A 15 20.62 -24.92 48.72
CA PRO A 15 19.17 -25.03 48.76
C PRO A 15 18.43 -23.82 49.36
N ALA A 16 17.11 -23.82 49.15
CA ALA A 16 16.13 -22.89 49.71
C ALA A 16 15.95 -23.03 51.23
N PRO A 17 15.65 -21.94 51.95
CA PRO A 17 14.97 -22.01 53.23
C PRO A 17 13.49 -21.60 53.10
N LEU A 18 12.63 -22.51 53.57
CA LEU A 18 11.27 -22.25 54.02
C LEU A 18 11.34 -21.44 55.32
N LEU A 19 10.57 -20.37 55.45
CA LEU A 19 10.10 -19.90 56.74
C LEU A 19 8.77 -19.14 56.59
N SER A 20 7.84 -19.60 57.42
CA SER A 20 6.49 -19.12 57.67
C SER A 20 6.47 -17.74 58.31
N SER A 21 5.50 -16.91 57.93
CA SER A 21 4.57 -16.30 58.88
C SER A 21 3.48 -15.54 58.14
N SER A 22 2.25 -15.90 58.47
CA SER A 22 0.99 -15.24 58.17
C SER A 22 1.01 -13.73 58.41
N TRP A 23 0.68 -12.96 57.38
CA TRP A 23 0.00 -11.67 57.52
C TRP A 23 -1.00 -11.54 56.39
N SER A 24 -2.29 -11.69 56.74
CA SER A 24 -3.39 -11.22 55.94
C SER A 24 -3.39 -9.70 56.00
N TYR A 25 -3.27 -9.04 54.84
CA TYR A 25 -3.71 -7.66 54.70
C TYR A 25 -4.39 -7.52 53.35
N GLU A 26 -5.63 -7.07 53.44
CA GLU A 26 -6.59 -6.99 52.37
C GLU A 26 -6.22 -5.90 51.35
N HIS A 27 -6.67 -6.14 50.12
CA HIS A 27 -6.49 -5.29 48.95
C HIS A 27 -7.09 -3.89 49.17
N PRO A 28 -6.58 -2.86 48.48
CA PRO A 28 -7.26 -2.49 47.24
C PRO A 28 -6.31 -2.31 46.05
N LEU A 29 -6.60 -3.13 45.03
CA LEU A 29 -6.47 -2.87 43.59
C LEU A 29 -5.80 -1.54 43.19
N VAL A 30 -4.49 -1.57 42.97
CA VAL A 30 -3.87 -0.73 41.95
C VAL A 30 -3.91 -1.55 40.66
N ILE A 31 -4.97 -1.38 39.87
CA ILE A 31 -4.99 -1.83 38.47
C ILE A 31 -3.97 -0.93 37.77
N LEU A 32 -2.72 -1.39 37.71
CA LEU A 32 -1.75 -0.86 36.76
C LEU A 32 -2.38 -1.09 35.39
N GLY A 33 -2.80 0.00 34.74
CA GLY A 33 -3.34 -0.05 33.41
C GLY A 33 -2.32 -0.67 32.48
N CYS A 34 -2.47 -1.96 32.20
CA CYS A 34 -1.97 -2.54 30.96
C CYS A 34 -2.63 -1.73 29.86
N THR A 35 -1.87 -0.81 29.27
CA THR A 35 -2.18 -0.20 27.99
C THR A 35 -2.63 -1.34 27.07
N PRO A 36 -3.81 -1.27 26.44
CA PRO A 36 -4.22 -2.31 25.52
C PRO A 36 -3.12 -2.44 24.47
N CYS A 37 -2.62 -3.66 24.34
CA CYS A 37 -1.72 -4.06 23.27
C CYS A 37 -2.33 -3.54 21.97
N THR A 38 -1.60 -2.69 21.26
CA THR A 38 -2.00 -2.15 19.97
C THR A 38 -2.52 -3.32 19.13
N PRO A 39 -3.73 -3.25 18.53
CA PRO A 39 -4.14 -4.28 17.60
C PRO A 39 -3.03 -4.35 16.54
N SER A 40 -2.46 -5.54 16.37
CA SER A 40 -1.65 -5.89 15.19
C SER A 40 -2.34 -5.29 13.98
N ALA A 41 -1.59 -4.57 13.14
CA ALA A 41 -2.07 -4.05 11.88
C ALA A 41 -2.94 -5.12 11.22
N GLU A 42 -4.26 -4.97 11.34
CA GLU A 42 -5.16 -5.78 10.56
C GLU A 42 -4.79 -5.43 9.14
N VAL A 43 -4.40 -6.45 8.37
CA VAL A 43 -4.38 -6.33 6.92
C VAL A 43 -5.83 -6.05 6.57
N VAL A 44 -6.18 -4.76 6.56
CA VAL A 44 -7.40 -4.28 5.93
C VAL A 44 -7.38 -4.96 4.57
N MET A 45 -8.43 -5.70 4.25
CA MET A 45 -8.51 -6.52 3.03
C MET A 45 -8.65 -5.63 1.78
N SER A 46 -7.85 -4.57 1.71
CA SER A 46 -7.81 -3.60 0.65
C SER A 46 -7.45 -4.28 -0.67
N TYR A 47 -7.90 -3.69 -1.76
CA TYR A 47 -7.56 -4.10 -3.11
C TYR A 47 -7.02 -2.91 -3.86
N ILE A 48 -5.99 -3.12 -4.67
CA ILE A 48 -5.31 -2.05 -5.41
C ILE A 48 -5.47 -2.33 -6.89
N ASP A 49 -5.99 -1.37 -7.65
CA ASP A 49 -5.68 -1.32 -9.08
C ASP A 49 -4.46 -0.44 -9.28
N GLY A 50 -3.43 -0.95 -9.94
CA GLY A 50 -2.20 -0.22 -10.26
C GLY A 50 -2.08 0.01 -11.76
N PHE A 51 -1.58 1.19 -12.13
CA PHE A 51 -1.47 1.64 -13.51
C PHE A 51 -0.11 2.25 -13.80
N VAL A 52 0.38 2.00 -15.02
CA VAL A 52 1.50 2.71 -15.62
C VAL A 52 1.07 3.13 -17.01
N LEU A 53 1.26 4.41 -17.33
CA LEU A 53 0.86 4.98 -18.61
C LEU A 53 1.87 6.01 -19.12
N ALA A 54 1.89 6.25 -20.43
CA ALA A 54 2.72 7.25 -21.08
C ALA A 54 1.85 8.39 -21.59
N VAL A 55 2.06 9.60 -21.08
CA VAL A 55 1.33 10.80 -21.49
C VAL A 55 2.26 11.72 -22.27
N PRO A 56 1.86 12.24 -23.44
CA PRO A 56 2.59 13.33 -24.08
C PRO A 56 2.87 14.45 -23.07
N THR A 57 4.12 14.85 -22.93
CA THR A 57 4.54 15.79 -21.88
C THR A 57 3.81 17.13 -21.99
N ALA A 58 3.49 17.55 -23.21
CA ALA A 58 2.69 18.73 -23.49
C ALA A 58 1.22 18.63 -23.02
N ASN A 59 0.74 17.43 -22.67
CA ASN A 59 -0.64 17.17 -22.25
C ASN A 59 -0.80 17.05 -20.73
N LYS A 60 0.21 17.42 -19.92
CA LYS A 60 0.15 17.28 -18.45
C LYS A 60 -1.12 17.89 -17.84
N GLU A 61 -1.50 19.09 -18.26
CA GLU A 61 -2.65 19.81 -17.75
C GLU A 61 -3.97 19.16 -18.20
N ALA A 62 -4.01 18.65 -19.44
CA ALA A 62 -5.13 17.87 -19.95
C ALA A 62 -5.28 16.55 -19.17
N PHE A 63 -4.18 15.91 -18.83
CA PHE A 63 -4.15 14.73 -17.97
C PHE A 63 -4.68 15.03 -16.56
N ILE A 64 -4.24 16.12 -15.93
CA ILE A 64 -4.75 16.53 -14.61
C ILE A 64 -6.27 16.78 -14.67
N ALA A 65 -6.77 17.40 -15.74
CA ALA A 65 -8.21 17.62 -15.90
C ALA A 65 -8.97 16.31 -16.11
N HIS A 66 -8.45 15.41 -16.95
CA HIS A 66 -8.98 14.07 -17.19
C HIS A 66 -9.07 13.25 -15.90
N ALA A 67 -7.98 13.19 -15.14
CA ALA A 67 -7.88 12.51 -13.86
C ALA A 67 -8.86 13.08 -12.84
N ARG A 68 -8.87 14.41 -12.63
CA ARG A 68 -9.81 15.04 -11.68
C ARG A 68 -11.28 14.68 -11.94
N MET A 69 -11.67 14.52 -13.20
CA MET A 69 -13.03 14.13 -13.53
C MET A 69 -13.25 12.63 -13.33
N GLY A 70 -12.37 11.77 -13.87
CA GLY A 70 -12.51 10.32 -13.76
C GLY A 70 -12.36 9.81 -12.32
N ASP A 71 -11.37 10.31 -11.60
CA ASP A 71 -11.06 9.93 -10.22
C ASP A 71 -12.21 10.30 -9.29
N ALA A 72 -12.86 11.45 -9.52
CA ALA A 72 -14.05 11.82 -8.75
C ALA A 72 -15.19 10.79 -8.90
N VAL A 73 -15.41 10.28 -10.12
CA VAL A 73 -16.39 9.21 -10.38
C VAL A 73 -15.99 7.91 -9.68
N ILE A 74 -14.71 7.54 -9.75
CA ILE A 74 -14.18 6.34 -9.09
C ILE A 74 -14.39 6.41 -7.56
N MET A 75 -14.16 7.58 -6.96
CA MET A 75 -14.41 7.83 -5.53
C MET A 75 -15.90 7.72 -5.18
N GLU A 76 -16.82 8.21 -6.03
CA GLU A 76 -18.26 8.04 -5.86
C GLU A 76 -18.69 6.56 -5.86
N TYR A 77 -17.90 5.69 -6.49
CA TYR A 77 -18.16 4.26 -6.63
C TYR A 77 -17.45 3.37 -5.62
N GLY A 78 -16.89 3.96 -4.56
CA GLY A 78 -16.42 3.23 -3.39
C GLY A 78 -14.91 3.05 -3.31
N ALA A 79 -14.14 3.72 -4.17
CA ALA A 79 -12.71 3.85 -3.94
C ALA A 79 -12.45 4.68 -2.67
N LEU A 80 -11.42 4.28 -1.92
CA LEU A 80 -10.95 4.97 -0.73
C LEU A 80 -10.00 6.11 -1.08
N ARG A 81 -9.22 5.92 -2.15
CA ARG A 81 -8.20 6.87 -2.59
C ARG A 81 -7.84 6.62 -4.04
N VAL A 82 -7.56 7.69 -4.78
CA VAL A 82 -6.89 7.64 -6.07
C VAL A 82 -5.66 8.52 -5.99
N VAL A 83 -4.53 8.05 -6.53
CA VAL A 83 -3.28 8.82 -6.55
C VAL A 83 -2.67 8.73 -7.94
N GLU A 84 -2.45 9.90 -8.53
CA GLU A 84 -1.85 10.08 -9.85
C GLU A 84 -0.49 10.76 -9.71
N CYS A 85 0.60 10.06 -10.04
CA CYS A 85 1.96 10.58 -9.91
C CYS A 85 2.57 10.85 -11.29
N TRP A 86 2.98 12.10 -11.52
CA TRP A 86 3.75 12.48 -12.69
C TRP A 86 5.23 12.11 -12.52
N GLY A 87 5.84 11.49 -13.52
CA GLY A 87 7.26 11.15 -13.51
C GLY A 87 8.14 12.38 -13.28
N ASP A 88 8.98 12.32 -12.24
CA ASP A 88 9.93 13.38 -11.85
C ASP A 88 11.37 12.87 -11.98
N ASP A 89 11.72 11.80 -11.26
CA ASP A 89 13.04 11.15 -11.32
C ASP A 89 12.93 9.65 -11.63
N VAL A 90 12.56 9.33 -12.88
CA VAL A 90 12.39 7.94 -13.34
C VAL A 90 13.67 7.47 -14.02
N GLN A 91 14.37 6.53 -13.39
CA GLN A 91 15.67 6.06 -13.89
C GLN A 91 15.53 5.08 -15.06
N PRO A 92 16.28 5.27 -16.16
CA PRO A 92 16.34 4.28 -17.22
C PRO A 92 17.14 3.06 -16.77
N GLY A 93 16.64 1.87 -17.10
CA GLY A 93 17.27 0.60 -16.77
C GLY A 93 18.10 0.04 -17.93
N GLN A 94 18.83 -1.05 -17.67
CA GLN A 94 19.55 -1.79 -18.72
C GLN A 94 18.65 -2.79 -19.45
N TRP A 95 17.78 -3.49 -18.73
CA TRP A 95 16.91 -4.53 -19.28
C TRP A 95 15.44 -4.11 -19.30
N THR A 96 14.98 -3.50 -18.22
CA THR A 96 13.60 -3.02 -18.05
C THR A 96 13.60 -1.70 -17.29
N ASP A 97 12.58 -0.89 -17.52
CA ASP A 97 12.24 0.29 -16.74
C ASP A 97 10.79 0.69 -17.01
N PHE A 98 10.33 1.74 -16.35
CA PHE A 98 8.97 2.26 -16.52
C PHE A 98 8.70 2.75 -17.94
N TYR A 99 9.68 3.37 -18.61
CA TYR A 99 9.50 3.84 -19.99
C TYR A 99 9.25 2.67 -20.95
N ARG A 100 10.04 1.60 -20.84
CA ARG A 100 9.89 0.37 -21.63
C ARG A 100 8.61 -0.39 -21.30
N ALA A 101 8.15 -0.33 -20.05
CA ALA A 101 6.92 -1.01 -19.63
C ALA A 101 5.68 -0.51 -20.41
N VAL A 102 5.68 0.76 -20.82
CA VAL A 102 4.58 1.39 -21.57
C VAL A 102 5.00 1.84 -22.97
N ASP A 103 6.14 1.36 -23.47
CA ASP A 103 6.71 1.74 -24.77
C ASP A 103 6.67 3.27 -25.00
N ALA A 104 7.15 4.03 -24.01
CA ALA A 104 7.12 5.49 -24.01
C ALA A 104 8.10 6.07 -25.04
N THR A 105 7.67 7.12 -25.72
CA THR A 105 8.55 7.92 -26.59
C THR A 105 9.31 8.99 -25.78
N ALA A 106 10.29 9.65 -26.39
CA ALA A 106 11.05 10.73 -25.76
C ALA A 106 10.20 12.00 -25.47
N GLU A 107 9.03 12.12 -26.08
CA GLU A 107 8.11 13.25 -25.90
C GLU A 107 7.06 12.95 -24.82
N GLU A 108 7.08 11.76 -24.24
CA GLU A 108 6.13 11.30 -23.24
C GLU A 108 6.77 11.21 -21.86
N THR A 109 5.94 11.50 -20.86
CA THR A 109 6.27 11.29 -19.45
C THR A 109 5.48 10.11 -18.91
N VAL A 110 6.14 9.25 -18.14
CA VAL A 110 5.47 8.17 -17.41
C VAL A 110 4.61 8.75 -16.31
N VAL A 111 3.41 8.21 -16.15
CA VAL A 111 2.57 8.36 -14.98
C VAL A 111 2.46 7.02 -14.28
N PHE A 112 2.61 7.03 -12.96
CA PHE A 112 2.36 5.90 -12.09
C PHE A 112 1.17 6.23 -11.20
N SER A 113 0.15 5.38 -11.19
CA SER A 113 -1.04 5.64 -10.41
C SER A 113 -1.66 4.40 -9.83
N TRP A 114 -2.50 4.61 -8.82
CA TRP A 114 -3.24 3.53 -8.20
C TRP A 114 -4.56 4.00 -7.60
N ILE A 115 -5.48 3.04 -7.49
CA ILE A 115 -6.76 3.19 -6.80
C ILE A 115 -6.77 2.23 -5.62
N GLU A 116 -7.05 2.75 -4.43
CA GLU A 116 -7.23 1.97 -3.21
C GLU A 116 -8.72 1.69 -3.01
N TRP A 117 -9.08 0.42 -2.85
CA TRP A 117 -10.44 -0.05 -2.61
C TRP A 117 -10.52 -0.74 -1.24
N PRO A 118 -11.69 -0.74 -0.58
CA PRO A 118 -11.86 -1.44 0.68
C PRO A 118 -11.75 -2.97 0.53
N ASP A 119 -12.17 -3.50 -0.62
CA ASP A 119 -12.11 -4.91 -0.97
C ASP A 119 -12.32 -5.11 -2.50
N LYS A 120 -12.09 -6.33 -2.98
CA LYS A 120 -12.22 -6.67 -4.41
C LYS A 120 -13.67 -6.61 -4.92
N ALA A 121 -14.66 -6.97 -4.11
CA ALA A 121 -16.05 -6.97 -4.54
C ALA A 121 -16.54 -5.53 -4.77
N THR A 122 -16.19 -4.61 -3.87
CA THR A 122 -16.42 -3.18 -4.03
C THR A 122 -15.72 -2.65 -5.28
N ARG A 123 -14.44 -3.03 -5.48
CA ARG A 123 -13.68 -2.69 -6.69
C ARG A 123 -14.39 -3.15 -7.96
N ASP A 124 -14.81 -4.41 -8.04
CA ASP A 124 -15.39 -4.98 -9.25
C ASP A 124 -16.71 -4.28 -9.60
N GLU A 125 -17.56 -4.03 -8.60
CA GLU A 125 -18.81 -3.30 -8.82
C GLU A 125 -18.56 -1.82 -9.17
N GLY A 126 -17.59 -1.18 -8.53
CA GLY A 126 -17.23 0.21 -8.82
C GLY A 126 -16.70 0.39 -10.24
N MET A 127 -15.80 -0.50 -10.68
CA MET A 127 -15.28 -0.51 -12.05
C MET A 127 -16.36 -0.79 -13.08
N ARG A 128 -17.32 -1.69 -12.78
CA ARG A 128 -18.47 -1.95 -13.66
C ARG A 128 -19.32 -0.69 -13.85
N LYS A 129 -19.64 0.02 -12.77
CA LYS A 129 -20.39 1.29 -12.84
C LYS A 129 -19.63 2.37 -13.61
N MET A 130 -18.32 2.48 -13.40
CA MET A 130 -17.46 3.43 -14.10
C MET A 130 -17.54 3.26 -15.63
N MET A 131 -17.55 2.02 -16.13
CA MET A 131 -17.69 1.74 -17.56
C MET A 131 -19.04 2.17 -18.15
N GLU A 132 -20.07 2.26 -17.32
CA GLU A 132 -21.42 2.65 -17.70
C GLU A 132 -21.69 4.15 -17.46
N ASP A 133 -20.78 4.87 -16.80
CA ASP A 133 -20.96 6.28 -16.45
C ASP A 133 -20.74 7.18 -17.68
N PRO A 134 -21.74 8.02 -18.06
CA PRO A 134 -21.61 8.94 -19.19
C PRO A 134 -20.45 9.93 -19.10
N ARG A 135 -19.97 10.24 -17.89
CA ARG A 135 -18.82 11.12 -17.65
C ARG A 135 -17.51 10.48 -18.10
N MET A 136 -17.47 9.16 -18.25
CA MET A 136 -16.31 8.41 -18.73
C MET A 136 -16.32 8.20 -20.25
N ASP A 137 -17.35 8.68 -20.95
CA ASP A 137 -17.39 8.64 -22.41
C ASP A 137 -16.23 9.46 -23.00
N PRO A 138 -15.45 8.94 -23.96
CA PRO A 138 -14.31 9.66 -24.55
C PRO A 138 -14.65 11.00 -25.21
N SER A 139 -15.92 11.24 -25.57
CA SER A 139 -16.38 12.54 -26.07
C SER A 139 -16.54 13.59 -24.96
N VAL A 140 -16.76 13.15 -23.72
CA VAL A 140 -16.88 13.99 -22.52
C VAL A 140 -15.54 14.10 -21.80
N ASN A 141 -14.85 12.96 -21.63
CA ASN A 141 -13.55 12.84 -21.00
C ASN A 141 -12.50 12.25 -21.96
N PRO A 142 -12.01 13.03 -22.93
CA PRO A 142 -11.06 12.53 -23.91
C PRO A 142 -9.77 12.07 -23.22
N MET A 143 -9.31 10.86 -23.55
CA MET A 143 -8.04 10.34 -23.04
C MET A 143 -6.87 11.14 -23.64
N PRO A 144 -6.06 11.83 -22.82
CA PRO A 144 -4.95 12.65 -23.31
C PRO A 144 -3.67 11.82 -23.58
N PHE A 145 -3.80 10.49 -23.65
CA PHE A 145 -2.73 9.51 -23.83
C PHE A 145 -3.22 8.30 -24.65
N ASP A 146 -2.30 7.43 -25.07
CA ASP A 146 -2.64 6.20 -25.79
C ASP A 146 -2.96 5.04 -24.83
N GLY A 147 -4.26 4.81 -24.60
CA GLY A 147 -4.73 3.76 -23.71
C GLY A 147 -4.33 2.33 -24.11
N LYS A 148 -3.85 2.09 -25.34
CA LYS A 148 -3.41 0.75 -25.79
C LYS A 148 -2.10 0.30 -25.14
N ARG A 149 -1.25 1.26 -24.75
CA ARG A 149 0.05 1.00 -24.11
C ARG A 149 -0.02 1.06 -22.58
N MET A 150 -1.18 1.36 -22.02
CA MET A 150 -1.38 1.37 -20.58
C MET A 150 -1.22 -0.03 -20.01
N VAL A 151 -0.36 -0.16 -19.01
CA VAL A 151 -0.24 -1.36 -18.19
C VAL A 151 -1.12 -1.19 -16.97
N TYR A 152 -1.99 -2.16 -16.70
CA TYR A 152 -2.87 -2.14 -15.54
C TYR A 152 -3.05 -3.54 -14.93
N GLY A 153 -3.36 -3.59 -13.64
CA GLY A 153 -3.62 -4.85 -12.95
C GLY A 153 -4.17 -4.65 -11.55
N GLY A 154 -4.84 -5.69 -11.03
CA GLY A 154 -5.35 -5.71 -9.66
C GLY A 154 -4.42 -6.50 -8.73
N PHE A 155 -4.24 -6.00 -7.51
CA PHE A 155 -3.28 -6.51 -6.53
C PHE A 155 -3.89 -6.56 -5.13
N VAL A 156 -3.50 -7.58 -4.36
CA VAL A 156 -3.79 -7.68 -2.92
C VAL A 156 -2.54 -7.24 -2.16
N PRO A 157 -2.61 -6.21 -1.30
CA PRO A 157 -1.48 -5.82 -0.46
C PRO A 157 -1.07 -6.96 0.46
N ILE A 158 0.23 -7.27 0.49
CA ILE A 158 0.81 -8.30 1.38
C ILE A 158 1.64 -7.71 2.52
N VAL A 159 2.08 -6.46 2.38
CA VAL A 159 2.85 -5.71 3.37
C VAL A 159 2.44 -4.25 3.27
N ALA A 160 2.11 -3.63 4.41
CA ALA A 160 1.84 -2.20 4.52
C ALA A 160 2.42 -1.69 5.84
N LEU A 161 3.21 -0.62 5.78
CA LEU A 161 3.81 0.04 6.94
C LEU A 161 3.52 1.54 6.86
N GLY A 162 3.12 2.14 7.98
CA GLY A 162 2.70 3.54 8.03
C GLY A 162 1.24 3.74 7.60
N GLN A 163 0.71 4.93 7.89
CA GLN A 163 -0.59 5.36 7.37
C GLN A 163 -0.37 6.18 6.10
N SER A 164 -1.27 6.05 5.14
CA SER A 164 -1.39 7.00 4.04
C SER A 164 -1.50 8.41 4.60
N ALA A 165 -0.64 9.32 4.12
CA ALA A 165 -0.57 10.72 4.55
C ALA A 165 -1.86 11.50 4.26
#